data_AF-A0A844MWA1-F1
#
_entry.id   AF-A0A844MWA1-F1
#
_cell.length_a   1.000
_cell.length_b   1.000
_cell.length_c   1.000
_cell.angle_alpha   90.00
_cell.angle_beta   90.00
_cell.angle_gamma   90.00
#
_symmetry.space_group_name_H-M   'P 1'
#
loop_
_entity.id
_entity.type
_entity.pdbx_description
1 polymer ?
#
loop_
_entity_poly.entity_id
_entity_poly.type
_entity_poly.pdbx_seq_one_letter_code
_entity_poly.pdbx_strand_id
1 'polypeptide(L)' 'MAEEEKPVRVSIYLSEDVRARFKSACALHKKSMNEVLVEFIEEYLNENEQPTPKLKKSKGAA' A
#
# COMPACT_ATOMS: atom_id res chain seq x y z
N MET A 1 9.85 -14.40 19.04
CA MET A 1 10.94 -14.46 18.05
C MET A 1 10.39 -13.78 16.83
N ALA A 2 10.98 -12.66 16.40
CA ALA A 2 10.47 -11.91 15.26
C ALA A 2 10.60 -12.78 14.02
N GLU A 3 9.48 -13.25 13.50
CA GLU A 3 9.41 -14.01 12.26
C GLU A 3 9.91 -13.07 11.16
N GLU A 4 11.08 -13.35 10.57
CA GLU A 4 11.59 -12.59 9.42
C GLU A 4 10.55 -12.68 8.30
N GLU A 5 9.80 -11.60 8.09
CA GLU A 5 8.74 -11.52 7.09
C GLU A 5 9.36 -11.74 5.70
N LYS A 6 9.15 -12.94 5.15
CA LYS A 6 9.69 -13.29 3.84
C LYS A 6 8.96 -12.48 2.78
N PRO A 7 9.66 -11.76 1.90
CA PRO A 7 9.02 -11.00 0.84
C PRO A 7 8.24 -11.95 -0.09
N VAL A 8 6.95 -11.70 -0.24
CA VAL A 8 6.07 -12.46 -1.14
C VAL A 8 6.03 -11.78 -2.50
N ARG A 9 6.17 -12.57 -3.56
CA ARG A 9 6.08 -12.06 -4.94
C ARG A 9 4.62 -11.78 -5.31
N VAL A 10 4.34 -10.54 -5.69
CA VAL A 10 3.07 -10.14 -6.30
C VAL A 10 3.26 -10.03 -7.81
N SER A 11 2.32 -10.59 -8.58
CA SER A 11 2.27 -10.46 -10.04
C SER A 11 1.00 -9.72 -10.42
N ILE A 12 1.13 -8.64 -11.18
CA ILE A 12 0.01 -7.80 -11.61
C ILE A 12 -0.06 -7.73 -13.12
N TYR A 13 -1.28 -7.56 -13.63
CA TYR A 13 -1.53 -7.36 -15.04
C TYR A 13 -1.69 -5.86 -15.30
N LEU A 14 -0.87 -5.34 -16.20
CA LEU A 14 -0.88 -3.94 -16.62
C LEU A 14 -0.80 -3.89 -18.15
N SER A 15 -1.40 -2.87 -18.75
CA SER A 15 -1.16 -2.55 -20.15
C SER A 15 0.29 -2.12 -20.36
N GLU A 16 0.82 -2.36 -21.56
CA GLU A 16 2.21 -2.03 -21.89
C GLU A 16 2.52 -0.53 -21.73
N ASP A 17 1.60 0.33 -22.17
CA ASP A 17 1.70 1.79 -22.00
C ASP A 17 1.86 2.19 -20.52
N VAL A 18 1.00 1.66 -19.65
CA VAL A 18 1.01 1.94 -18.21
C VAL A 18 2.32 1.48 -17.59
N ARG A 19 2.79 0.28 -17.94
CA ARG A 19 4.08 -0.25 -17.45
C ARG A 19 5.25 0.63 -17.90
N ALA A 20 5.25 1.07 -19.16
CA ALA A 20 6.30 1.94 -19.70
C ALA A 20 6.33 3.30 -18.98
N ARG A 21 5.17 3.93 -18.79
CA ARG A 21 5.04 5.19 -18.06
C ARG A 21 5.45 5.05 -16.60
N PHE A 22 5.02 3.99 -15.93
CA PHE A 22 5.38 3.71 -14.54
C PHE A 22 6.89 3.51 -14.38
N LYS A 23 7.51 2.71 -15.26
CA LYS A 23 8.97 2.49 -15.26
C LYS A 23 9.73 3.80 -15.47
N SER A 24 9.31 4.62 -16.43
CA SER A 24 9.92 5.93 -16.70
C SER A 24 9.80 6.86 -15.50
N ALA A 25 8.64 6.92 -14.85
CA ALA A 25 8.45 7.70 -13.63
C ALA A 25 9.38 7.22 -12.50
N CYS A 26 9.43 5.91 -12.23
CA CYS A 26 10.34 5.36 -11.21
C CYS A 26 11.80 5.78 -11.45
N ALA A 27 12.26 5.72 -12.71
CA ALA A 27 13.61 6.13 -13.09
C ALA A 27 13.88 7.62 -12.85
N LEU A 28 12.93 8.50 -13.18
CA LEU A 28 13.04 9.95 -12.91
C LEU A 28 13.17 10.24 -11.42
N HIS A 29 12.44 9.51 -10.58
CA HIS A 29 12.46 9.66 -9.14
C HIS A 29 13.59 8.88 -8.45
N LYS A 30 14.47 8.19 -9.21
CA LYS A 30 15.54 7.32 -8.69
C LYS A 30 15.04 6.25 -7.72
N LYS A 31 13.79 5.81 -7.87
CA LYS A 31 13.16 4.75 -7.08
C LYS A 31 13.10 3.44 -7.86
N SER A 32 13.10 2.32 -7.15
CA SER A 32 12.85 1.02 -7.77
C SER A 32 11.35 0.80 -7.98
N MET A 33 10.97 0.04 -9.00
CA MET A 33 9.54 -0.31 -9.22
C MET A 33 8.93 -1.03 -8.01
N ASN A 34 9.72 -1.84 -7.31
CA ASN A 34 9.27 -2.56 -6.12
C ASN A 34 8.98 -1.61 -4.96
N GLU A 35 9.89 -0.66 -4.69
CA GLU A 35 9.73 0.34 -3.64
C GLU A 35 8.45 1.15 -3.84
N VAL A 36 8.24 1.67 -5.04
CA VAL A 36 7.05 2.47 -5.36
C VAL A 36 5.77 1.62 -5.24
N LEU A 37 5.79 0.35 -5.66
CA LEU A 37 4.63 -0.53 -5.52
C LEU A 37 4.30 -0.83 -4.05
N VAL A 38 5.31 -1.04 -3.21
CA VAL A 38 5.11 -1.24 -1.77
C VAL A 38 4.50 0.00 -1.15
N GLU A 39 5.04 1.20 -1.43
CA GLU A 39 4.49 2.46 -0.93
C GLU A 39 3.02 2.65 -1.36
N PHE A 40 2.68 2.37 -2.61
CA PHE A 40 1.29 2.44 -3.09
C PHE A 40 0.36 1.44 -2.38
N ILE A 41 0.83 0.22 -2.10
CA ILE A 41 0.03 -0.78 -1.39
C ILE A 41 -0.20 -0.33 0.06
N GLU A 42 0.84 0.13 0.75
CA GLU A 42 0.74 0.62 2.13
C GLU A 42 -0.16 1.86 2.24
N GLU A 43 -0.05 2.80 1.30
CA GLU A 43 -0.92 3.98 1.22
C GLU A 43 -2.39 3.55 1.04
N TYR A 44 -2.65 2.66 0.08
CA TYR A 44 -4.00 2.15 -0.17
C TYR A 44 -4.58 1.44 1.06
N LEU A 45 -3.80 0.61 1.76
CA LEU A 45 -4.23 -0.04 2.99
C LEU A 45 -4.51 0.98 4.09
N ASN A 46 -3.65 1.98 4.29
CA ASN A 46 -3.86 3.01 5.31
C ASN A 46 -5.15 3.83 5.06
N GLU A 47 -5.48 4.09 3.80
CA GLU A 47 -6.72 4.80 3.45
C GLU A 47 -7.98 3.94 3.64
N ASN A 48 -7.90 2.63 3.39
CA ASN A 48 -9.07 1.75 3.27
C ASN A 48 -9.26 0.78 4.46
N GLU A 49 -8.21 0.51 5.24
CA GLU A 49 -8.23 -0.31 6.45
C GLU A 49 -8.41 0.52 7.73
N GLN A 50 -8.79 1.80 7.63
CA GLN A 50 -9.23 2.57 8.81
C GLN A 50 -10.21 1.70 9.61
N PRO A 51 -9.88 1.33 10.87
CA PRO A 51 -10.85 0.63 11.69
C PRO A 51 -12.04 1.56 11.79
N THR A 52 -13.20 1.12 11.28
CA THR A 52 -14.49 1.78 11.58
C THR A 52 -14.40 2.28 13.01
N PRO A 53 -14.61 3.60 13.27
CA PRO A 53 -14.39 4.13 14.60
C PRO A 53 -15.24 3.27 15.52
N LYS A 54 -14.58 2.50 16.39
CA LYS A 54 -15.26 1.78 17.47
C LYS A 54 -16.13 2.85 18.08
N LEU A 55 -17.45 2.73 17.95
CA LEU A 55 -18.39 3.64 18.59
C LEU A 55 -17.91 3.69 20.04
N LYS A 56 -17.31 4.82 20.44
CA LYS A 56 -17.13 5.13 21.84
C LYS A 56 -18.56 5.25 22.35
N LYS A 57 -19.10 4.14 22.86
CA LYS A 57 -20.31 4.14 23.69
C LYS A 57 -19.91 4.73 25.05
N SER A 58 -19.53 6.00 25.03
CA SER A 58 -19.53 6.88 26.18
C SER A 58 -20.68 7.85 25.98
N LYS A 59 -21.83 7.49 26.55
CA LYS A 59 -22.67 8.46 27.22
C LYS A 59 -23.42 7.74 28.34
N GLY A 60 -23.02 8.04 29.58
CA GLY A 60 -23.80 7.74 30.77
C GLY A 60 -24.99 8.71 30.93
N ALA A 61 -25.68 8.54 32.06
CA ALA A 61 -26.91 9.20 32.54
C ALA A 61 -28.18 8.74 31.79
N ALA A 62 -29.23 8.28 32.47
CA ALA A 62 -29.76 8.62 33.79
C ALA A 62 -30.26 7.39 34.56
#